data_AF-A0A9W4MVJ5-F1
#
_entry.id   AF-A0A9W4MVJ5-F1
#
_cell.length_a   1.000
_cell.length_b   1.000
_cell.length_c   1.000
_cell.angle_alpha   90.00
_cell.angle_beta   90.00
_cell.angle_gamma   90.00
#
_symmetry.space_group_name_H-M   'P 1'
#
loop_
_entity.id
_entity.type
_entity.pdbx_description
1 polymer ?
#
loop_
_entity_poly.entity_id
_entity_poly.type
_entity_poly.pdbx_seq_one_letter_code
_entity_poly.pdbx_strand_id
1 'polypeptide(L)'
;MSFGGTVSACSAAVDRRPKAVVMVCPLFSYVQPHKADKAYALLIKDRVSQLRKNEPLSIAPFTPKGDNPIGMGGAGGPGGIEAYNLMKAASELGHTDYRDRLTLQTYQKLAMFRPMEYMNMVKAPVMMIIPELDDISPVSEQREALSRVKGFKREYLAKGKGHLNIATGDGSAEMVAATVDFLEATLEGTLE
;
A
#
# COMPACT_ATOMS: atom_id res chain seq x y z
N MET A 1 -6.97 -1.23 -1.71
CA MET A 1 -6.23 -0.16 -2.40
C MET A 1 -5.00 0.21 -1.60
N SER A 2 -3.90 0.56 -2.27
CA SER A 2 -2.62 0.97 -1.68
C SER A 2 -2.16 -0.04 -0.61
N PHE A 3 -1.68 0.42 0.55
CA PHE A 3 -1.25 -0.44 1.66
C PHE A 3 -2.32 -1.47 2.07
N GLY A 4 -3.61 -1.10 2.01
CA GLY A 4 -4.72 -2.01 2.30
C GLY A 4 -4.84 -3.17 1.32
N GLY A 5 -4.43 -3.00 0.05
CA GLY A 5 -4.36 -4.11 -0.92
C GLY A 5 -3.39 -5.20 -0.46
N THR A 6 -2.21 -4.79 -0.03
CA THR A 6 -1.17 -5.68 0.50
C THR A 6 -1.63 -6.39 1.79
N VAL A 7 -2.28 -5.66 2.70
CA VAL A 7 -2.86 -6.24 3.93
C VAL A 7 -3.93 -7.29 3.61
N SER A 8 -4.82 -7.01 2.65
CA SER A 8 -5.83 -7.97 2.19
C SER A 8 -5.22 -9.26 1.63
N ALA A 9 -4.14 -9.15 0.84
CA ALA A 9 -3.43 -10.32 0.34
C ALA A 9 -2.78 -11.15 1.47
N CYS A 10 -2.18 -10.49 2.46
CA CYS A 10 -1.63 -11.18 3.63
C CYS A 10 -2.71 -11.91 4.44
N SER A 11 -3.91 -11.35 4.54
CA SER A 11 -5.07 -12.03 5.14
C SER A 11 -5.46 -13.29 4.34
N ALA A 12 -5.62 -13.15 3.02
CA ALA A 12 -6.00 -14.24 2.13
C ALA A 12 -4.92 -15.34 1.95
N ALA A 13 -3.68 -15.05 2.34
CA ALA A 13 -2.61 -16.04 2.39
C ALA A 13 -2.89 -17.16 3.41
N VAL A 14 -3.52 -16.79 4.54
CA VAL A 14 -3.78 -17.70 5.67
C VAL A 14 -5.26 -18.04 5.84
N ASP A 15 -6.16 -17.14 5.45
CA ASP A 15 -7.61 -17.38 5.48
C ASP A 15 -8.10 -17.98 4.15
N ARG A 16 -8.87 -19.06 4.23
CA ARG A 16 -9.44 -19.76 3.07
C ARG A 16 -10.89 -19.36 2.75
N ARG A 17 -11.48 -18.49 3.56
CA ARG A 17 -12.84 -17.97 3.36
C ARG A 17 -12.93 -16.94 2.22
N PRO A 18 -11.96 -16.02 2.01
CA PRO A 18 -11.99 -15.11 0.88
C PRO A 18 -12.06 -15.86 -0.45
N LYS A 19 -13.05 -15.50 -1.28
CA LYS A 19 -13.26 -16.12 -2.59
C LYS A 19 -12.46 -15.46 -3.71
N ALA A 20 -12.10 -14.20 -3.53
CA ALA A 20 -11.28 -13.42 -4.45
C ALA A 20 -10.51 -12.35 -3.65
N VAL A 21 -9.42 -11.84 -4.23
CA VAL A 21 -8.70 -10.67 -3.72
C VAL A 21 -8.49 -9.68 -4.86
N VAL A 22 -8.91 -8.44 -4.66
CA VAL A 22 -8.62 -7.32 -5.56
C VAL A 22 -7.63 -6.39 -4.88
N MET A 23 -6.45 -6.24 -5.48
CA MET A 23 -5.44 -5.29 -5.05
C MET A 23 -5.36 -4.14 -6.04
N VAL A 24 -5.59 -2.92 -5.56
CA VAL A 24 -5.41 -1.70 -6.36
C VAL A 24 -4.13 -1.02 -5.88
N CYS A 25 -3.18 -0.80 -6.77
CA CYS A 25 -1.87 -0.18 -6.52
C CYS A 25 -1.18 -0.65 -5.21
N PRO A 26 -1.07 -1.96 -4.92
CA PRO A 26 -0.50 -2.45 -3.65
C PRO A 26 0.97 -2.04 -3.45
N LEU A 27 1.38 -1.76 -2.20
CA LEU A 27 2.78 -1.47 -1.83
C LEU A 27 3.45 -2.69 -1.21
N PHE A 28 4.64 -3.07 -1.67
CA PHE A 28 5.38 -4.23 -1.14
C PHE A 28 6.71 -3.89 -0.45
N SER A 29 7.29 -2.72 -0.72
CA SER A 29 8.49 -2.21 -0.05
C SER A 29 8.26 -0.90 0.69
N TYR A 30 8.95 -0.72 1.82
CA TYR A 30 8.72 0.42 2.72
C TYR A 30 9.99 1.15 3.15
N VAL A 31 11.11 0.44 3.34
CA VAL A 31 12.34 1.03 3.89
C VAL A 31 13.38 1.20 2.78
N GLN A 32 13.78 2.43 2.51
CA GLN A 32 14.92 2.72 1.65
C GLN A 32 16.23 2.41 2.40
N PRO A 33 17.15 1.61 1.82
CA PRO A 33 18.36 1.17 2.51
C PRO A 33 19.19 2.31 3.10
N HIS A 34 19.36 3.41 2.37
CA HIS A 34 20.17 4.55 2.80
C HIS A 34 19.57 5.36 3.98
N LYS A 35 18.32 5.08 4.37
CA LYS A 35 17.62 5.71 5.52
C LYS A 35 17.50 4.79 6.72
N ALA A 36 17.71 3.49 6.55
CA ALA A 36 17.42 2.46 7.54
C ALA A 36 18.09 2.72 8.89
N ASP A 37 19.42 2.91 8.92
CA ASP A 37 20.17 3.05 10.17
C ASP A 37 19.71 4.25 11.02
N LYS A 38 19.46 5.39 10.36
CA LYS A 38 18.96 6.60 11.05
C LYS A 38 17.54 6.39 11.58
N ALA A 39 16.67 5.77 10.79
CA ALA A 39 15.31 5.46 11.23
C ALA A 39 15.31 4.47 12.41
N TYR A 40 16.14 3.44 12.36
CA TYR A 40 16.24 2.42 13.41
C TYR A 40 16.80 3.01 14.71
N ALA A 41 17.82 3.87 14.63
CA ALA A 41 18.30 4.60 15.80
C ALA A 41 17.20 5.49 16.42
N LEU A 42 16.38 6.14 15.59
CA LEU A 42 15.25 6.96 16.07
C LEU A 42 14.16 6.09 16.74
N LEU A 43 13.86 4.91 16.18
CA LEU A 43 12.93 3.95 16.77
C LEU A 43 13.38 3.48 18.16
N ILE A 44 14.67 3.21 18.36
CA ILE A 44 15.20 2.83 19.68
C ILE A 44 15.09 4.00 20.67
N LYS A 45 15.42 5.23 20.24
CA LYS A 45 15.26 6.43 21.08
C LYS A 45 13.82 6.64 21.53
N ASP A 46 12.85 6.47 20.64
CA ASP A 46 11.42 6.54 20.98
C ASP A 46 11.03 5.47 22.01
N ARG A 47 11.52 4.23 21.88
CA ARG A 47 11.28 3.17 22.89
C ARG A 47 11.89 3.53 24.25
N VAL A 48 13.11 4.06 24.28
CA VAL A 48 13.74 4.53 25.53
C VAL A 48 12.96 5.68 26.17
N SER A 49 12.40 6.57 25.35
CA SER A 49 11.51 7.65 25.83
C SER A 49 10.25 7.08 26.47
N GLN A 50 9.60 6.11 25.83
CA GLN A 50 8.40 5.46 26.36
C GLN A 50 8.67 4.70 27.66
N LEU A 51 9.83 4.04 27.80
CA LEU A 51 10.24 3.42 29.07
C LEU A 51 10.40 4.43 30.22
N ARG A 52 10.60 5.71 29.90
CA ARG A 52 10.60 6.82 30.87
C ARG A 52 9.21 7.42 31.09
N LYS A 53 8.15 6.72 30.67
CA LYS A 53 6.73 7.10 30.79
C LYS A 53 6.30 8.29 29.92
N ASN A 54 7.04 8.57 28.84
CA ASN A 54 6.59 9.52 27.82
C ASN A 54 5.62 8.84 26.84
N GLU A 55 4.73 9.63 26.24
CA GLU A 55 3.84 9.16 25.16
C GLU A 55 4.63 8.73 23.91
N PRO A 56 4.11 7.80 23.09
CA PRO A 56 4.72 7.43 21.82
C PRO A 56 4.89 8.63 20.89
N LEU A 57 6.07 8.76 20.27
CA LEU A 57 6.31 9.86 19.34
C LEU A 57 5.34 9.76 18.15
N SER A 58 4.57 10.83 17.95
CA SER A 58 3.57 10.94 16.88
C SER A 58 4.00 11.94 15.81
N ILE A 59 4.11 11.50 14.56
CA ILE A 59 4.62 12.28 13.43
C ILE A 59 3.65 12.25 12.25
N ALA A 60 3.72 13.26 11.38
CA ALA A 60 3.02 13.22 10.10
C ALA A 60 3.64 12.11 9.22
N PRO A 61 2.84 11.38 8.41
CA PRO A 61 3.35 10.35 7.51
C PRO A 61 4.29 10.90 6.43
N PHE A 62 4.08 12.15 6.00
CA PHE A 62 4.90 12.86 5.02
C PHE A 62 5.16 14.30 5.50
N THR A 63 6.37 14.78 5.28
CA THR A 63 6.73 16.20 5.46
C THR A 63 6.22 17.04 4.27
N PRO A 64 6.21 18.38 4.34
CA PRO A 64 5.85 19.23 3.19
C PRO A 64 6.74 19.03 1.95
N LYS A 65 7.93 18.45 2.11
CA LYS A 65 8.82 18.05 1.01
C LYS A 65 8.50 16.65 0.47
N GLY A 66 7.39 16.06 0.89
CA GLY A 66 6.99 14.71 0.54
C GLY A 66 7.90 13.62 1.11
N ASP A 67 8.67 13.89 2.17
CA ASP A 67 9.64 12.93 2.70
C ASP A 67 9.23 12.33 4.05
N ASN A 68 9.77 11.17 4.40
CA ASN A 68 9.61 10.53 5.71
C ASN A 68 10.86 9.74 6.16
N PRO A 69 10.98 9.40 7.46
CA PRO A 69 12.18 8.78 8.02
C PRO A 69 12.63 7.46 7.39
N ILE A 70 11.72 6.64 6.85
CA ILE A 70 12.08 5.35 6.23
C ILE A 70 12.11 5.39 4.71
N GLY A 71 11.64 6.46 4.07
CA GLY A 71 11.59 6.56 2.61
C GLY A 71 10.41 5.80 1.98
N MET A 72 9.31 5.59 2.71
CA MET A 72 8.15 4.84 2.18
C MET A 72 7.30 5.69 1.23
N GLY A 73 6.61 5.05 0.29
CA GLY A 73 5.52 5.66 -0.49
C GLY A 73 5.92 6.88 -1.32
N GLY A 74 6.93 6.74 -2.18
CA GLY A 74 7.41 7.84 -3.05
C GLY A 74 8.21 8.93 -2.34
N ALA A 75 8.63 8.68 -1.10
CA ALA A 75 9.28 9.68 -0.27
C ALA A 75 10.57 10.26 -0.89
N GLY A 76 10.65 11.59 -0.89
CA GLY A 76 11.74 12.34 -1.52
C GLY A 76 11.56 12.58 -3.03
N GLY A 77 10.47 12.09 -3.62
CA GLY A 77 10.10 12.31 -5.02
C GLY A 77 8.68 12.88 -5.20
N PRO A 78 8.18 12.95 -6.44
CA PRO A 78 6.86 13.49 -6.76
C PRO A 78 5.72 12.78 -6.02
N GLY A 79 5.72 11.44 -5.99
CA GLY A 79 4.69 10.66 -5.30
C GLY A 79 4.55 10.98 -3.81
N GLY A 80 5.67 11.26 -3.11
CA GLY A 80 5.64 11.68 -1.72
C GLY A 80 5.02 13.08 -1.52
N ILE A 81 5.23 14.00 -2.46
CA ILE A 81 4.61 15.34 -2.44
C ILE A 81 3.10 15.22 -2.67
N GLU A 82 2.69 14.40 -3.64
CA GLU A 82 1.27 14.13 -3.87
C GLU A 82 0.61 13.48 -2.65
N ALA A 83 1.29 12.53 -2.01
CA ALA A 83 0.80 11.89 -0.79
C ALA A 83 0.65 12.90 0.36
N TYR A 84 1.62 13.81 0.55
CA TYR A 84 1.50 14.91 1.51
C TYR A 84 0.26 15.78 1.23
N ASN A 85 0.07 16.19 -0.02
CA ASN A 85 -1.07 17.02 -0.41
C ASN A 85 -2.40 16.31 -0.19
N LEU A 86 -2.48 15.01 -0.48
CA LEU A 86 -3.66 14.20 -0.21
C LEU A 86 -3.98 14.12 1.29
N MET A 87 -2.97 13.84 2.12
CA MET A 87 -3.17 13.74 3.58
C MET A 87 -3.58 15.08 4.18
N LYS A 88 -3.02 16.18 3.67
CA LYS A 88 -3.40 17.54 4.06
C LYS A 88 -4.83 17.85 3.65
N ALA A 89 -5.21 17.60 2.40
CA ALA A 89 -6.57 17.80 1.92
C ALA A 89 -7.58 16.94 2.70
N ALA A 90 -7.23 15.70 3.02
CA ALA A 90 -8.04 14.83 3.88
C ALA A 90 -8.18 15.38 5.31
N SER A 91 -7.17 16.08 5.84
CA SER A 91 -7.29 16.75 7.14
C SER A 91 -8.20 17.97 7.12
N GLU A 92 -8.31 18.65 5.97
CA GLU A 92 -9.10 19.87 5.80
C GLU A 92 -10.56 19.56 5.40
N LEU A 93 -10.77 18.51 4.61
CA LEU A 93 -12.07 18.13 4.03
C LEU A 93 -12.68 16.87 4.66
N GLY A 94 -11.90 16.09 5.41
CA GLY A 94 -12.25 14.74 5.82
C GLY A 94 -13.13 14.63 7.06
N HIS A 95 -13.35 13.38 7.47
CA HIS A 95 -14.11 13.01 8.65
C HIS A 95 -13.46 13.59 9.93
N THR A 96 -14.27 13.93 10.94
CA THR A 96 -13.81 14.54 12.20
C THR A 96 -12.75 13.72 12.94
N ASP A 97 -12.70 12.42 12.69
CA ASP A 97 -11.78 11.48 13.33
C ASP A 97 -10.51 11.19 12.50
N TYR A 98 -10.39 11.76 11.30
CA TYR A 98 -9.17 11.62 10.53
C TYR A 98 -8.02 12.33 11.24
N ARG A 99 -6.89 11.63 11.37
CA ARG A 99 -5.67 12.16 11.98
C ARG A 99 -4.53 11.99 10.99
N ASP A 100 -3.97 13.09 10.52
CA ASP A 100 -2.73 13.10 9.73
C ASP A 100 -1.48 12.84 10.59
N ARG A 101 -1.54 11.79 11.42
CA ARG A 101 -0.43 11.35 12.26
C ARG A 101 -0.37 9.84 12.38
N LEU A 102 0.86 9.33 12.50
CA LEU A 102 1.15 7.96 12.87
C LEU A 102 2.10 7.93 14.08
N THR A 103 2.08 6.85 14.84
CA THR A 103 3.13 6.59 15.84
C THR A 103 4.42 6.19 15.12
N LEU A 104 5.58 6.65 15.58
CA LEU A 104 6.87 6.33 14.95
C LEU A 104 7.08 4.81 14.86
N GLN A 105 6.60 4.05 15.86
CA GLN A 105 6.69 2.59 15.89
C GLN A 105 5.98 1.88 14.71
N THR A 106 5.12 2.56 13.95
CA THR A 106 4.65 2.06 12.65
C THR A 106 5.82 1.64 11.75
N TYR A 107 6.91 2.40 11.74
CA TYR A 107 8.09 2.09 10.93
C TYR A 107 8.85 0.85 11.41
N GLN A 108 8.83 0.54 12.71
CA GLN A 108 9.33 -0.74 13.20
C GLN A 108 8.51 -1.90 12.64
N LYS A 109 7.18 -1.76 12.57
CA LYS A 109 6.31 -2.80 12.00
C LYS A 109 6.57 -2.98 10.51
N LEU A 110 6.70 -1.89 9.76
CA LEU A 110 7.00 -1.93 8.33
C LEU A 110 8.39 -2.51 8.02
N ALA A 111 9.41 -2.24 8.86
CA ALA A 111 10.74 -2.83 8.68
C ALA A 111 10.75 -4.37 8.79
N MET A 112 9.83 -4.92 9.60
CA MET A 112 9.66 -6.37 9.78
C MET A 112 8.63 -6.97 8.82
N PHE A 113 7.79 -6.15 8.20
CA PHE A 113 6.71 -6.63 7.35
C PHE A 113 7.26 -7.04 5.98
N ARG A 114 7.13 -8.33 5.63
CA ARG A 114 7.63 -8.93 4.39
C ARG A 114 6.47 -9.49 3.56
N PRO A 115 5.57 -8.63 3.03
CA PRO A 115 4.34 -9.07 2.36
C PRO A 115 4.59 -9.91 1.10
N MET A 116 5.70 -9.65 0.41
CA MET A 116 6.09 -10.39 -0.80
C MET A 116 6.21 -11.91 -0.55
N GLU A 117 6.61 -12.31 0.65
CA GLU A 117 6.73 -13.73 1.04
C GLU A 117 5.37 -14.43 1.17
N TYR A 118 4.30 -13.68 1.46
CA TYR A 118 2.95 -14.23 1.59
C TYR A 118 2.23 -14.43 0.25
N MET A 119 2.69 -13.77 -0.82
CA MET A 119 2.04 -13.81 -2.12
C MET A 119 1.94 -15.23 -2.69
N ASN A 120 2.93 -16.09 -2.41
CA ASN A 120 2.95 -17.48 -2.85
C ASN A 120 2.03 -18.42 -2.04
N MET A 121 1.46 -17.92 -0.93
CA MET A 121 0.53 -18.64 -0.05
C MET A 121 -0.93 -18.32 -0.38
N VAL A 122 -1.18 -17.23 -1.12
CA VAL A 122 -2.52 -16.82 -1.57
C VAL A 122 -3.05 -17.86 -2.56
N LYS A 123 -4.19 -18.47 -2.19
CA LYS A 123 -4.88 -19.48 -3.02
C LYS A 123 -6.11 -18.93 -3.73
N ALA A 124 -6.75 -17.91 -3.16
CA ALA A 124 -7.88 -17.24 -3.80
C ALA A 124 -7.42 -16.60 -5.12
N PRO A 125 -8.26 -16.57 -6.16
CA PRO A 125 -8.05 -15.75 -7.34
C PRO A 125 -7.68 -14.31 -6.99
N VAL A 126 -6.68 -13.77 -7.69
CA VAL A 126 -6.17 -12.41 -7.46
C VAL A 126 -6.33 -11.57 -8.72
N MET A 127 -6.97 -10.42 -8.61
CA MET A 127 -6.84 -9.35 -9.58
C MET A 127 -5.93 -8.26 -9.00
N MET A 128 -4.94 -7.82 -9.77
CA MET A 128 -4.12 -6.67 -9.42
C MET A 128 -4.29 -5.58 -10.45
N ILE A 129 -4.77 -4.43 -9.98
CA ILE A 129 -4.88 -3.19 -10.74
C ILE A 129 -3.61 -2.39 -10.51
N ILE A 130 -2.83 -2.19 -11.57
CA ILE A 130 -1.53 -1.55 -11.56
C ILE A 130 -1.62 -0.23 -12.34
N PRO A 131 -1.36 0.94 -11.74
CA PRO A 131 -1.25 2.19 -12.47
C PRO A 131 0.02 2.21 -13.33
N GLU A 132 -0.07 2.64 -14.60
CA GLU A 132 1.07 2.69 -15.52
C GLU A 132 2.19 3.65 -15.05
N LEU A 133 1.81 4.74 -14.38
CA LEU A 133 2.68 5.84 -13.95
C LEU A 133 2.79 5.88 -12.41
N ASP A 134 2.88 4.72 -11.76
CA ASP A 134 2.91 4.63 -10.29
C ASP A 134 4.29 5.02 -9.70
N ASP A 135 4.38 6.24 -9.19
CA ASP A 135 5.58 6.79 -8.52
C ASP A 135 5.64 6.52 -7.00
N ILE A 136 4.67 5.77 -6.44
CA ILE A 136 4.60 5.42 -5.01
C ILE A 136 4.91 3.94 -4.80
N SER A 137 4.38 3.08 -5.68
CA SER A 137 4.60 1.64 -5.71
C SER A 137 5.07 1.21 -7.10
N PRO A 138 6.35 0.85 -7.31
CA PRO A 138 6.86 0.58 -8.64
C PRO A 138 6.08 -0.52 -9.38
N VAL A 139 5.73 -0.26 -10.65
CA VAL A 139 5.01 -1.21 -11.53
C VAL A 139 5.70 -2.57 -11.59
N SER A 140 7.03 -2.58 -11.66
CA SER A 140 7.83 -3.82 -11.68
C SER A 140 7.67 -4.64 -10.40
N GLU A 141 7.64 -4.00 -9.24
CA GLU A 141 7.45 -4.65 -7.95
C GLU A 141 6.03 -5.22 -7.82
N GLN A 142 5.01 -4.49 -8.27
CA GLN A 142 3.63 -4.96 -8.32
C GLN A 142 3.51 -6.22 -9.21
N ARG A 143 4.10 -6.19 -10.41
CA ARG A 143 4.14 -7.36 -11.31
C ARG A 143 4.91 -8.54 -10.73
N GLU A 144 6.03 -8.30 -10.05
CA GLU A 144 6.76 -9.34 -9.33
C GLU A 144 5.86 -10.01 -8.29
N ALA A 145 5.17 -9.23 -7.47
CA ALA A 145 4.25 -9.75 -6.45
C ALA A 145 3.10 -10.57 -7.07
N LEU A 146 2.51 -10.09 -8.17
CA LEU A 146 1.49 -10.83 -8.90
C LEU A 146 2.03 -12.16 -9.45
N SER A 147 3.26 -12.15 -9.99
CA SER A 147 3.89 -13.35 -10.54
C SER A 147 4.03 -14.47 -9.51
N ARG A 148 4.24 -14.11 -8.23
CA ARG A 148 4.37 -15.05 -7.09
C ARG A 148 3.05 -15.73 -6.70
N VAL A 149 1.89 -15.21 -7.10
CA VAL A 149 0.59 -15.86 -6.87
C VAL A 149 0.52 -17.18 -7.64
N LYS A 150 0.20 -18.27 -6.92
CA LYS A 150 0.12 -19.62 -7.49
C LYS A 150 -1.23 -19.95 -8.12
N GLY A 151 -2.31 -19.35 -7.59
CA GLY A 151 -3.66 -19.52 -8.12
C GLY A 151 -3.91 -18.66 -9.36
N PHE A 152 -5.18 -18.58 -9.75
CA PHE A 152 -5.62 -17.69 -10.82
C PHE A 152 -5.19 -16.24 -10.51
N LYS A 153 -4.64 -15.57 -11.52
CA LYS A 153 -4.18 -14.18 -11.40
C LYS A 153 -4.49 -13.38 -12.66
N ARG A 154 -4.96 -12.14 -12.48
CA ARG A 154 -5.27 -11.20 -13.56
C ARG A 154 -4.58 -9.87 -13.29
N GLU A 155 -3.83 -9.37 -14.27
CA GLU A 155 -3.33 -8.00 -14.29
C GLU A 155 -4.37 -7.10 -14.99
N TYR A 156 -4.64 -5.93 -14.41
CA TYR A 156 -5.29 -4.82 -15.09
C TYR A 156 -4.35 -3.62 -15.05
N LEU A 157 -3.79 -3.26 -16.20
CA LEU A 157 -2.92 -2.09 -16.32
C LEU A 157 -3.76 -0.84 -16.61
N ALA A 158 -3.84 0.07 -15.64
CA ALA A 158 -4.55 1.33 -15.79
C ALA A 158 -3.64 2.38 -16.47
N LYS A 159 -3.83 2.53 -17.79
CA LYS A 159 -3.02 3.44 -18.63
C LYS A 159 -3.19 4.90 -18.24
N GLY A 160 -2.09 5.65 -18.25
CA GLY A 160 -2.06 7.07 -17.88
C GLY A 160 -2.43 7.38 -16.42
N LYS A 161 -2.57 6.36 -15.56
CA LYS A 161 -2.88 6.53 -14.14
C LYS A 161 -1.63 6.41 -13.28
N GLY A 162 -1.56 7.23 -12.24
CA GLY A 162 -0.63 7.13 -11.12
C GLY A 162 -1.32 6.57 -9.87
N HIS A 163 -0.59 6.53 -8.76
CA HIS A 163 -1.05 5.86 -7.54
C HIS A 163 -2.31 6.49 -6.93
N LEU A 164 -2.38 7.82 -6.88
CA LEU A 164 -3.42 8.55 -6.14
C LEU A 164 -4.60 8.98 -7.01
N ASN A 165 -4.45 8.99 -8.34
CA ASN A 165 -5.53 9.27 -9.28
C ASN A 165 -6.16 8.01 -9.90
N ILE A 166 -5.76 6.81 -9.44
CA ILE A 166 -6.20 5.52 -9.99
C ILE A 166 -7.72 5.34 -9.97
N ALA A 167 -8.41 5.93 -8.99
CA ALA A 167 -9.86 5.82 -8.82
C ALA A 167 -10.63 7.08 -9.25
N THR A 168 -9.98 8.04 -9.91
CA THR A 168 -10.61 9.31 -10.31
C THR A 168 -10.36 9.63 -11.78
N GLY A 169 -11.27 10.39 -12.39
CA GLY A 169 -11.19 10.80 -13.81
C GLY A 169 -11.37 9.63 -14.79
N ASP A 170 -11.10 9.90 -16.07
CA ASP A 170 -11.34 8.97 -17.19
C ASP A 170 -10.66 7.61 -16.97
N GLY A 171 -11.35 6.50 -17.24
CA GLY A 171 -10.82 5.14 -17.00
C GLY A 171 -11.22 4.53 -15.65
N SER A 172 -11.73 5.32 -14.69
CA SER A 172 -12.13 4.77 -13.38
C SER A 172 -13.36 3.87 -13.48
N ALA A 173 -14.31 4.18 -14.36
CA ALA A 173 -15.52 3.38 -14.55
C ALA A 173 -15.20 2.03 -15.19
N GLU A 174 -14.28 2.02 -16.16
CA GLU A 174 -13.80 0.83 -16.85
C GLU A 174 -13.00 -0.07 -15.90
N MET A 175 -12.18 0.51 -15.01
CA MET A 175 -11.49 -0.23 -13.96
C MET A 175 -12.48 -0.88 -12.98
N VAL A 176 -13.53 -0.16 -12.59
CA VAL A 176 -14.59 -0.70 -11.73
C VAL A 176 -15.34 -1.83 -12.43
N ALA A 177 -15.72 -1.66 -13.70
CA ALA A 177 -16.38 -2.68 -14.49
C ALA A 177 -15.52 -3.96 -14.56
N ALA A 178 -14.23 -3.83 -14.91
CA ALA A 178 -13.31 -4.96 -14.94
C ALA A 178 -13.16 -5.66 -13.57
N THR A 179 -13.29 -4.91 -12.47
CA THR A 179 -13.29 -5.45 -11.11
C THR A 179 -14.56 -6.26 -10.83
N VAL A 180 -15.72 -5.73 -11.22
CA VAL A 180 -17.02 -6.43 -11.08
C VAL A 180 -17.00 -7.71 -11.90
N ASP A 181 -16.61 -7.64 -13.18
CA ASP A 181 -16.52 -8.80 -14.07
C ASP A 181 -15.61 -9.90 -13.49
N PHE A 182 -14.47 -9.51 -12.90
CA PHE A 182 -13.58 -10.46 -12.24
C PHE A 182 -14.23 -11.13 -11.02
N LEU A 183 -14.94 -10.36 -10.20
CA LEU A 183 -15.61 -10.88 -9.02
C LEU A 183 -16.77 -11.81 -9.39
N GLU A 184 -17.60 -11.42 -10.35
CA GLU A 184 -18.70 -12.25 -10.86
C GLU A 184 -18.17 -13.58 -11.42
N ALA A 185 -17.19 -13.53 -12.33
CA ALA A 185 -16.59 -14.75 -12.87
C ALA A 185 -15.95 -15.65 -11.79
N THR A 186 -15.38 -15.05 -10.74
CA THR A 186 -14.85 -15.80 -9.60
C THR A 186 -15.96 -16.50 -8.80
N LEU A 187 -17.08 -15.82 -8.56
CA LEU A 187 -18.19 -16.35 -7.77
C LEU A 187 -19.00 -17.40 -8.55
N GLU A 188 -19.07 -17.28 -9.88
CA GLU A 188 -19.72 -18.25 -10.77
C GLU A 188 -18.82 -19.46 -11.08
N GLY A 189 -17.52 -19.36 -10.82
CA GLY A 189 -16.56 -20.42 -11.13
C GLY A 189 -16.20 -20.50 -12.62
N THR A 190 -16.28 -19.38 -13.34
CA THR A 190 -16.06 -19.25 -14.79
C THR A 190 -14.71 -18.58 -15.13
N LEU A 191 -13.80 -18.48 -14.14
CA LEU A 191 -12.43 -18.02 -14.40
C LEU A 191 -11.68 -19.03 -15.28
N GLU A 192 -11.34 -18.61 -16.50
CA GLU A 192 -10.46 -19.33 -17.44
C GLU A 192 -9.00 -18.94 -17.28
#